data_AF-A0A957JQH3-F1
#
_entry.id   AF-A0A957JQH3-F1
#
_cell.length_a   1.000
_cell.length_b   1.000
_cell.length_c   1.000
_cell.angle_alpha   90.00
_cell.angle_beta   90.00
_cell.angle_gamma   90.00
#
_symmetry.space_group_name_H-M   'P 1'
#
loop_
_entity.id
_entity.type
_entity.pdbx_description
1 polymer ?
#
loop_
_entity_poly.entity_id
_entity_poly.type
_entity_poly.pdbx_seq_one_letter_code
_entity_poly.pdbx_strand_id
1 'polypeptide(L)'
;MAQAFKRLERVLDLEAKQGYENKAVVGGIQQFAIYWVEQARQEAVDEADRAFVEQVADVLAEYGRLPGTEARSKSLSMLQSGLARRRDRVGEQKLTPPTRRPPRTERKSARPERSPRQEPVSQVEWLKPEPEPVVEMEPEVVEVALPEPPPLMDEAEILEETAVSPDPEGLRQSVTAIKGVGPQIAQKLERLGSATIWELLYLLPRRYDDYTSMKPINRL
;
A
#
# COMPACT_ATOMS: atom_id res chain seq x y z
N MET A 1 2.80 23.61 5.99
CA MET A 1 2.77 22.56 4.96
C MET A 1 2.47 21.23 5.64
N ALA A 2 1.43 20.57 5.14
CA ALA A 2 1.02 19.21 5.42
C ALA A 2 2.21 18.22 5.28
N GLN A 3 2.33 17.25 6.21
CA GLN A 3 3.51 16.37 6.33
C GLN A 3 3.63 15.41 5.16
N ALA A 4 2.52 14.93 4.59
CA ALA A 4 2.48 14.06 3.43
C ALA A 4 3.14 14.72 2.21
N PHE A 5 2.87 16.00 1.97
CA PHE A 5 3.46 16.74 0.84
C PHE A 5 4.96 17.00 1.02
N LYS A 6 5.43 17.23 2.25
CA LYS A 6 6.87 17.33 2.56
C LYS A 6 7.59 16.01 2.35
N ARG A 7 6.94 14.88 2.66
CA ARG A 7 7.49 13.54 2.41
C ARG A 7 7.62 13.29 0.91
N LEU A 8 6.59 13.62 0.14
CA LEU A 8 6.63 13.52 -1.33
C LEU A 8 7.79 14.35 -1.90
N GLU A 9 7.93 15.62 -1.52
CA GLU A 9 9.03 16.49 -1.95
C GLU A 9 10.41 15.84 -1.74
N ARG A 10 10.64 15.28 -0.54
CA ARG A 10 11.90 14.58 -0.22
C ARG A 10 12.14 13.35 -1.09
N VAL A 11 11.11 12.55 -1.35
CA VAL A 11 11.24 11.35 -2.19
C VAL A 11 11.58 11.74 -3.62
N LEU A 12 10.91 12.76 -4.16
CA LEU A 12 11.19 13.26 -5.51
C LEU A 12 12.62 13.81 -5.64
N ASP A 13 13.09 14.57 -4.65
CA ASP A 13 14.46 15.11 -4.64
C ASP A 13 15.52 14.01 -4.54
N LEU A 14 15.25 12.98 -3.74
CA LEU A 14 16.17 11.87 -3.54
C LEU A 14 16.24 10.98 -4.78
N GLU A 15 15.13 10.82 -5.50
CA GLU A 15 15.09 10.14 -6.80
C GLU A 15 15.84 10.92 -7.89
N ALA A 16 15.67 12.25 -7.93
CA ALA A 16 16.39 13.11 -8.86
C ALA A 16 17.92 13.04 -8.64
N LYS A 17 18.37 12.94 -7.38
CA LYS A 17 19.78 12.76 -7.02
C LYS A 17 20.33 11.38 -7.39
N GLN A 18 19.48 10.35 -7.38
CA GLN A 18 19.85 8.98 -7.74
C GLN A 18 19.74 8.69 -9.24
N GLY A 19 19.41 9.69 -10.06
CA GLY A 19 19.34 9.52 -11.50
C GLY A 19 18.08 8.79 -11.98
N TYR A 20 16.95 8.91 -11.27
CA TYR A 20 15.65 8.39 -11.71
C TYR A 20 15.59 6.86 -11.92
N GLU A 21 16.29 6.12 -11.06
CA GLU A 21 16.43 4.65 -11.09
C GLU A 21 15.28 3.87 -10.41
N ASN A 22 14.28 4.55 -9.84
CA ASN A 22 13.22 4.01 -8.99
C ASN A 22 13.75 3.35 -7.69
N LYS A 23 14.76 3.96 -7.06
CA LYS A 23 15.46 3.42 -5.88
C LYS A 23 15.34 4.28 -4.62
N ALA A 24 14.67 5.42 -4.69
CA ALA A 24 14.60 6.35 -3.58
C ALA A 24 13.94 5.80 -2.30
N VAL A 25 13.10 4.78 -2.43
CA VAL A 25 12.33 4.19 -1.32
C VAL A 25 12.39 2.68 -1.40
N VAL A 26 12.29 2.01 -0.25
CA VAL A 26 12.24 0.53 -0.18
C VAL A 26 11.05 0.02 -1.01
N GLY A 27 11.34 -0.74 -2.07
CA GLY A 27 10.33 -1.24 -3.01
C GLY A 27 9.95 -0.27 -4.15
N GLY A 28 10.63 0.87 -4.27
CA GLY A 28 10.43 1.85 -5.33
C GLY A 28 9.30 2.85 -5.05
N ILE A 29 9.19 3.84 -5.93
CA ILE A 29 8.24 4.96 -5.86
C ILE A 29 6.78 4.51 -5.96
N GLN A 30 6.52 3.44 -6.70
CA GLN A 30 5.17 2.87 -6.80
C GLN A 30 4.66 2.39 -5.44
N GLN A 31 5.50 1.69 -4.68
CA GLN A 31 5.13 1.23 -3.33
C GLN A 31 4.91 2.40 -2.39
N PHE A 32 5.75 3.44 -2.48
CA PHE A 32 5.53 4.68 -1.73
C PHE A 32 4.17 5.32 -2.04
N ALA A 33 3.76 5.37 -3.32
CA ALA A 33 2.50 5.98 -3.74
C ALA A 33 1.27 5.33 -3.06
N ILE A 34 1.25 3.99 -2.92
CA ILE A 34 0.15 3.24 -2.30
C ILE A 34 -0.16 3.76 -0.88
N TYR A 35 0.87 3.93 -0.06
CA TYR A 35 0.71 4.38 1.33
C TYR A 35 0.61 5.89 1.46
N TRP A 36 1.24 6.64 0.54
CA TRP A 36 1.25 8.09 0.58
C TRP A 36 -0.11 8.71 0.28
N VAL A 37 -0.88 8.13 -0.65
CA VAL A 37 -2.18 8.67 -1.09
C VAL A 37 -3.17 8.81 0.07
N GLU A 38 -3.26 7.81 0.95
CA GLU A 38 -4.17 7.84 2.09
C GLU A 38 -3.83 9.01 3.04
N GLN A 39 -2.56 9.21 3.32
CA GLN A 39 -2.08 10.32 4.15
C GLN A 39 -2.32 11.68 3.46
N ALA A 40 -2.07 11.75 2.15
CA ALA A 40 -2.23 12.97 1.39
C ALA A 40 -3.71 13.39 1.26
N ARG A 41 -4.64 12.44 1.13
CA ARG A 41 -6.09 12.69 1.12
C ARG A 41 -6.60 13.24 2.46
N GLN A 42 -6.09 12.74 3.59
CA GLN A 42 -6.45 13.23 4.93
C GLN A 42 -5.98 14.66 5.18
N GLU A 43 -4.80 15.02 4.65
CA GLU A 43 -4.23 16.35 4.80
C GLU A 43 -4.65 17.34 3.68
N ALA A 44 -5.50 16.90 2.73
CA ALA A 44 -5.98 17.74 1.64
C ALA A 44 -7.06 18.71 2.15
N VAL A 45 -6.80 20.02 1.98
CA VAL A 45 -7.68 21.10 2.46
C VAL A 45 -8.74 21.44 1.41
N ASP A 46 -8.34 21.53 0.14
CA ASP A 46 -9.18 21.96 -0.97
C ASP A 46 -9.46 20.83 -1.96
N GLU A 47 -10.49 21.00 -2.79
CA GLU A 47 -10.81 20.07 -3.88
C GLU A 47 -9.67 19.98 -4.91
N ALA A 48 -9.00 21.11 -5.16
CA ALA A 48 -7.81 21.15 -6.02
C ALA A 48 -6.63 20.35 -5.44
N ASP A 49 -6.51 20.27 -4.11
CA ASP A 49 -5.48 19.44 -3.47
C ASP A 49 -5.80 17.95 -3.60
N ARG A 50 -7.08 17.57 -3.47
CA ARG A 50 -7.52 16.17 -3.68
C ARG A 50 -7.27 15.73 -5.12
N ALA A 51 -7.68 16.53 -6.10
CA ALA A 51 -7.43 16.26 -7.51
C ALA A 51 -5.92 16.13 -7.81
N PHE A 52 -5.09 16.97 -7.20
CA PHE A 52 -3.64 16.87 -7.34
C PHE A 52 -3.07 15.58 -6.73
N VAL A 53 -3.59 15.12 -5.59
CA VAL A 53 -3.18 13.85 -4.98
C VAL A 53 -3.48 12.66 -5.90
N GLU A 54 -4.67 12.60 -6.51
CA GLU A 54 -5.00 11.55 -7.49
C GLU A 54 -4.07 11.60 -8.70
N GLN A 55 -3.85 12.80 -9.26
CA GLN A 55 -2.93 12.97 -10.39
C GLN A 55 -1.51 12.50 -10.06
N VAL A 56 -1.00 12.84 -8.87
CA VAL A 56 0.31 12.38 -8.40
C VAL A 56 0.32 10.86 -8.26
N ALA A 57 -0.73 10.27 -7.71
CA ALA A 57 -0.86 8.83 -7.53
C ALA A 57 -0.75 8.08 -8.87
N ASP A 58 -1.49 8.54 -9.89
CA ASP A 58 -1.49 7.93 -11.22
C ASP A 58 -0.10 7.99 -11.87
N VAL A 59 0.55 9.15 -11.82
CA VAL A 59 1.90 9.33 -12.39
C VAL A 59 2.94 8.48 -11.67
N LEU A 60 2.87 8.40 -10.33
CA LEU A 60 3.81 7.60 -9.54
C LEU A 60 3.56 6.09 -9.67
N ALA A 61 2.32 5.67 -9.92
CA ALA A 61 1.98 4.27 -10.14
C ALA A 61 2.59 3.73 -11.46
N GLU A 62 2.55 4.54 -12.52
CA GLU A 62 3.12 4.16 -13.83
C GLU A 62 4.63 4.45 -13.93
N TYR A 63 5.20 5.19 -12.98
CA TYR A 63 6.59 5.65 -12.99
C TYR A 63 7.62 4.52 -13.19
N GLY A 64 7.42 3.38 -12.52
CA GLY A 64 8.31 2.23 -12.63
C GLY A 64 8.27 1.52 -14.00
N ARG A 65 7.18 1.69 -14.76
CA ARG A 65 6.99 1.10 -16.10
C ARG A 65 7.48 1.99 -17.23
N LEU A 66 7.75 3.27 -16.96
CA LEU A 66 8.24 4.19 -17.96
C LEU A 66 9.62 3.77 -18.48
N PRO A 67 9.79 3.64 -19.81
CA PRO A 67 11.07 3.30 -20.41
C PRO A 67 11.99 4.52 -20.41
N GLY A 68 13.19 4.33 -19.88
CA GLY A 68 14.26 5.32 -19.92
C GLY A 68 14.19 6.41 -18.84
N THR A 69 15.36 6.95 -18.55
CA THR A 69 15.58 7.99 -17.53
C THR A 69 14.94 9.33 -17.90
N GLU A 70 14.85 9.65 -19.20
CA GLU A 70 14.30 10.91 -19.70
C GLU A 70 12.78 11.03 -19.48
N ALA A 71 12.02 9.95 -19.72
CA ALA A 71 10.58 9.94 -19.48
C ALA A 71 10.26 10.08 -17.98
N ARG A 72 11.08 9.44 -17.14
CA ARG A 72 10.98 9.51 -15.68
C ARG A 72 11.32 10.90 -15.16
N SER A 73 12.39 11.54 -15.64
CA SER A 73 12.77 12.89 -15.22
C SER A 73 11.74 13.94 -15.63
N LYS A 74 11.16 13.81 -16.83
CA LYS A 74 10.06 14.65 -17.29
C LYS A 74 8.82 14.51 -16.40
N SER A 75 8.49 13.28 -15.99
CA SER A 75 7.36 13.02 -15.10
C SER A 75 7.59 13.64 -13.71
N LEU A 76 8.78 13.49 -13.13
CA LEU A 76 9.07 14.10 -11.81
C LEU A 76 9.12 15.62 -11.86
N SER A 77 9.68 16.23 -12.92
CA SER A 77 9.74 17.68 -13.04
C SER A 77 8.34 18.31 -13.18
N MET A 78 7.41 17.61 -13.83
CA MET A 78 5.99 17.98 -13.87
C MET A 78 5.37 17.98 -12.45
N LEU A 79 5.64 16.93 -11.65
CA LEU A 79 5.14 16.82 -10.28
C LEU A 79 5.76 17.87 -9.34
N GLN A 80 7.06 18.12 -9.46
CA GLN A 80 7.76 19.17 -8.70
C GLN A 80 7.19 20.56 -9.03
N SER A 81 6.89 20.82 -10.31
CA SER A 81 6.23 22.07 -10.73
C SER A 81 4.82 22.20 -10.15
N GLY A 82 4.04 21.11 -10.10
CA GLY A 82 2.73 21.07 -9.45
C GLY A 82 2.80 21.34 -7.95
N LEU A 83 3.79 20.75 -7.27
CA LEU A 83 4.06 20.99 -5.85
C LEU A 83 4.46 22.44 -5.56
N ALA A 84 5.29 23.06 -6.41
CA ALA A 84 5.67 24.46 -6.28
C ALA A 84 4.45 25.39 -6.37
N ARG A 85 3.60 25.20 -7.39
CA ARG A 85 2.35 25.97 -7.54
C ARG A 85 1.41 25.82 -6.33
N ARG A 86 1.32 24.61 -5.76
CA ARG A 86 0.56 24.38 -4.53
C ARG A 86 1.17 25.12 -3.35
N ARG A 87 2.50 25.06 -3.20
CA ARG A 87 3.22 25.72 -2.11
C ARG A 87 2.98 27.22 -2.14
N ASP A 88 3.03 27.84 -3.32
CA ASP A 88 2.78 29.28 -3.48
C ASP A 88 1.34 29.62 -3.08
N ARG A 89 0.35 28.86 -3.56
CA ARG A 89 -1.07 29.03 -3.18
C ARG A 89 -1.31 28.91 -1.67
N VAL A 90 -0.75 27.87 -1.03
CA VAL A 90 -0.89 27.63 0.42
C VAL A 90 -0.10 28.69 1.23
N GLY A 91 1.01 29.20 0.67
CA GLY A 91 1.77 30.31 1.23
C GLY A 91 1.00 31.63 1.20
N GLU A 92 0.35 31.93 0.07
CA GLU A 92 -0.48 33.12 -0.13
C GLU A 92 -1.77 33.09 0.71
N GLN A 93 -2.43 31.94 0.82
CA GLN A 93 -3.58 31.77 1.72
C GLN A 93 -3.23 32.06 3.19
N LYS A 94 -1.97 31.83 3.60
CA LYS A 94 -1.50 32.12 4.96
C LYS A 94 -1.17 33.61 5.21
N LEU A 95 -1.04 34.41 4.14
CA LEU A 95 -0.68 35.83 4.20
C LEU A 95 -1.89 36.78 4.11
N THR A 96 -3.11 36.26 3.96
CA THR A 96 -4.33 37.08 4.03
C THR A 96 -4.87 37.10 5.47
N PRO A 97 -4.95 38.27 6.13
CA PRO A 97 -5.77 38.42 7.34
C PRO A 97 -7.24 38.10 6.99
N PRO A 98 -8.06 37.60 7.93
CA PRO A 98 -9.47 37.36 7.68
C PRO A 98 -10.22 38.69 7.58
N THR A 99 -10.12 39.38 6.45
CA THR A 99 -10.99 40.50 6.13
C THR A 99 -12.30 39.96 5.58
N ARG A 100 -13.27 39.97 6.50
CA ARG A 100 -14.71 40.24 6.30
C ARG A 100 -15.40 39.53 5.14
N ARG A 101 -16.34 38.67 5.55
CA ARG A 101 -17.61 38.32 4.89
C ARG A 101 -17.94 39.21 3.67
N PRO A 102 -18.18 38.64 2.48
CA PRO A 102 -18.95 39.36 1.48
C PRO A 102 -20.38 39.57 2.00
N PRO A 103 -21.02 40.70 1.65
CA PRO A 103 -22.33 41.07 2.16
C PRO A 103 -23.38 40.05 1.72
N ARG A 104 -24.23 39.70 2.69
CA ARG A 104 -25.52 39.04 2.51
C ARG A 104 -26.27 39.75 1.38
N THR A 105 -26.30 39.16 0.20
CA THR A 105 -27.22 39.56 -0.85
C THR A 105 -28.60 39.07 -0.45
N GLU A 106 -29.48 40.02 -0.13
CA GLU A 106 -30.90 39.83 -0.06
C GLU A 106 -31.41 39.33 -1.41
N ARG A 107 -31.61 38.01 -1.54
CA ARG A 107 -32.51 37.49 -2.57
C ARG A 107 -33.90 37.40 -1.97
N LYS A 108 -34.73 38.35 -2.41
CA LYS A 108 -36.17 38.39 -2.21
C LYS A 108 -36.80 37.02 -2.48
N SER A 109 -37.67 36.66 -1.55
CA SER A 109 -38.70 35.63 -1.65
C SER A 109 -39.44 35.68 -2.99
N ALA A 110 -39.45 34.56 -3.70
CA ALA A 110 -40.55 34.16 -4.56
C ALA A 110 -40.76 32.65 -4.41
N ARG A 111 -41.69 32.30 -3.51
CA ARG A 111 -42.39 31.02 -3.47
C ARG A 111 -43.61 31.14 -4.41
N PRO A 112 -43.92 30.10 -5.20
CA PRO A 112 -45.20 29.39 -5.01
C PRO A 112 -44.96 27.87 -4.94
N GLU A 113 -45.46 27.18 -3.91
CA GLU A 113 -46.61 26.23 -3.98
C GLU A 113 -46.21 24.87 -4.59
N ARG A 114 -45.83 23.87 -3.76
CA ARG A 114 -46.68 22.81 -3.19
C ARG A 114 -47.65 22.11 -4.18
N SER A 115 -47.17 20.93 -4.63
CA SER A 115 -47.88 19.62 -4.67
C SER A 115 -48.88 19.35 -5.83
N PRO A 116 -49.00 18.10 -6.33
CA PRO A 116 -49.03 16.85 -5.55
C PRO A 116 -48.20 15.65 -6.06
N ARG A 117 -47.66 14.91 -5.08
CA ARG A 117 -47.71 13.44 -4.90
C ARG A 117 -48.06 12.58 -6.13
N GLN A 118 -47.09 11.77 -6.57
CA GLN A 118 -47.30 10.35 -6.91
C GLN A 118 -46.09 9.52 -6.44
N GLU A 119 -46.32 8.66 -5.44
CA GLU A 119 -45.66 7.35 -5.33
C GLU A 119 -46.51 6.37 -6.17
N PRO A 120 -45.92 5.29 -6.73
CA PRO A 120 -45.66 4.09 -5.95
C PRO A 120 -44.21 3.57 -6.13
N VAL A 121 -43.53 3.18 -5.05
CA VAL A 121 -43.36 1.78 -4.59
C VAL A 121 -42.78 0.84 -5.66
N SER A 122 -41.50 0.51 -5.50
CA SER A 122 -40.89 -0.83 -5.53
C SER A 122 -39.37 -0.65 -5.63
N GLN A 123 -38.64 -0.63 -4.52
CA GLN A 123 -38.13 -1.85 -3.88
C GLN A 123 -37.22 -2.63 -4.84
N VAL A 124 -35.97 -2.19 -4.99
CA VAL A 124 -34.89 -3.11 -5.38
C VAL A 124 -34.28 -3.62 -4.10
N GLU A 125 -34.96 -4.67 -3.66
CA GLU A 125 -34.61 -5.61 -2.63
C GLU A 125 -33.24 -6.22 -2.92
N TRP A 126 -32.48 -6.40 -1.84
CA TRP A 126 -31.24 -7.14 -1.83
C TRP A 126 -31.49 -8.57 -2.30
N LEU A 127 -31.14 -8.88 -3.55
CA LEU A 127 -31.13 -10.25 -4.06
C LEU A 127 -29.95 -10.99 -3.42
N LYS A 128 -30.29 -11.60 -2.28
CA LYS A 128 -29.73 -12.84 -1.76
C LYS A 128 -29.82 -13.91 -2.87
N PRO A 129 -28.73 -14.52 -3.36
CA PRO A 129 -28.85 -15.75 -4.12
C PRO A 129 -29.01 -16.90 -3.13
N GLU A 130 -30.25 -17.31 -2.89
CA GLU A 130 -30.57 -18.67 -2.42
C GLU A 130 -30.77 -19.59 -3.66
N PRO A 131 -30.56 -20.90 -3.50
CA PRO A 131 -30.15 -21.82 -4.56
C PRO A 131 -31.33 -22.49 -5.28
N GLU A 132 -31.18 -22.74 -6.58
CA GLU A 132 -31.98 -23.71 -7.32
C GLU A 132 -31.12 -24.34 -8.44
N PRO A 133 -31.43 -25.54 -8.94
CA PRO A 133 -31.86 -26.77 -8.27
C PRO A 133 -30.78 -27.86 -8.43
N VAL A 134 -30.80 -28.84 -7.53
CA VAL A 134 -30.02 -30.08 -7.69
C VAL A 134 -30.60 -30.85 -8.87
N VAL A 135 -29.91 -30.82 -10.01
CA VAL A 135 -30.07 -31.85 -11.03
C VAL A 135 -29.20 -33.02 -10.59
N GLU A 136 -29.84 -34.06 -10.08
CA GLU A 136 -29.25 -35.40 -10.01
C GLU A 136 -28.88 -35.82 -11.44
N MET A 137 -27.60 -35.70 -11.78
CA MET A 137 -27.02 -36.52 -12.82
C MET A 137 -25.91 -37.34 -12.16
N GLU A 138 -26.20 -38.63 -12.10
CA GLU A 138 -25.26 -39.71 -11.78
C GLU A 138 -23.91 -39.45 -12.47
N PRO A 139 -22.77 -39.69 -11.81
CA PRO A 139 -21.49 -39.60 -12.50
C PRO A 139 -21.39 -40.77 -13.49
N GLU A 140 -21.76 -40.51 -14.74
CA GLU A 140 -21.34 -41.35 -15.86
C GLU A 140 -19.82 -41.19 -15.97
N VAL A 141 -19.13 -42.31 -15.73
CA VAL A 141 -17.68 -42.41 -15.73
C VAL A 141 -17.18 -42.17 -17.15
N VAL A 142 -16.83 -40.92 -17.45
CA VAL A 142 -16.06 -40.60 -18.67
C VAL A 142 -14.59 -40.61 -18.29
N GLU A 143 -13.91 -41.68 -18.72
CA GLU A 143 -12.48 -41.88 -18.64
C GLU A 143 -11.77 -40.80 -19.47
N VAL A 144 -11.48 -39.65 -18.84
CA VAL A 144 -10.63 -38.61 -19.44
C VAL A 144 -9.19 -39.07 -19.30
N ALA A 145 -8.61 -39.50 -20.42
CA ALA A 145 -7.20 -39.83 -20.54
C ALA A 145 -6.33 -38.69 -19.98
N LEU A 146 -5.56 -39.01 -18.95
CA LEU A 146 -4.54 -38.13 -18.37
C LEU A 146 -3.59 -37.67 -19.50
N PRO A 147 -3.34 -36.36 -19.66
CA PRO A 147 -2.23 -35.91 -20.51
C PRO A 147 -0.92 -36.46 -19.94
N GLU A 148 -0.08 -37.04 -20.80
CA GLU A 148 1.22 -37.56 -20.41
C GLU A 148 2.04 -36.46 -19.71
N PRO A 149 2.69 -36.77 -18.57
CA PRO A 149 3.56 -35.83 -17.90
C PRO A 149 4.69 -35.40 -18.87
N PRO A 150 5.14 -34.13 -18.82
CA PRO A 150 6.31 -33.70 -19.57
C PRO A 150 7.50 -34.62 -19.23
N PRO A 151 8.45 -34.81 -20.15
CA PRO A 151 9.61 -35.67 -19.91
C PRO A 151 10.26 -35.26 -18.60
N LEU A 152 10.45 -36.25 -17.72
CA LEU A 152 11.19 -36.13 -16.47
C LEU A 152 12.58 -35.55 -16.81
N MET A 153 12.71 -34.24 -16.66
CA MET A 153 14.00 -33.65 -16.29
C MET A 153 14.39 -34.37 -15.00
N ASP A 154 15.60 -34.90 -14.95
CA ASP A 154 16.10 -35.61 -13.77
C ASP A 154 15.82 -34.75 -12.53
N GLU A 155 14.95 -35.22 -11.63
CA GLU A 155 14.65 -34.54 -10.36
C GLU A 155 15.92 -34.28 -9.53
N ALA A 156 17.01 -34.98 -9.87
CA ALA A 156 18.34 -34.77 -9.32
C ALA A 156 18.95 -33.39 -9.68
N GLU A 157 18.72 -32.84 -10.88
CA GLU A 157 19.35 -31.57 -11.30
C GLU A 157 18.73 -30.34 -10.62
N ILE A 158 17.45 -30.38 -10.25
CA ILE A 158 16.76 -29.24 -9.60
C ILE A 158 17.17 -29.08 -8.12
N LEU A 159 17.69 -30.15 -7.50
CA LEU A 159 18.10 -30.14 -6.09
C LEU A 159 19.56 -29.64 -5.87
N GLU A 160 20.39 -29.61 -6.91
CA GLU A 160 21.82 -29.31 -6.76
C GLU A 160 22.17 -27.82 -6.70
N GLU A 161 21.39 -26.91 -7.29
CA GLU A 161 21.76 -25.48 -7.37
C GLU A 161 21.52 -24.66 -6.09
N THR A 162 20.83 -25.21 -5.08
CA THR A 162 20.51 -24.48 -3.83
C THR A 162 20.89 -25.23 -2.56
N ALA A 163 21.60 -26.35 -2.66
CA ALA A 163 22.06 -27.11 -1.51
C ALA A 163 23.17 -26.33 -0.75
N VAL A 164 22.76 -25.44 0.15
CA VAL A 164 23.66 -24.85 1.15
C VAL A 164 24.24 -26.00 1.96
N SER A 165 25.56 -26.17 1.90
CA SER A 165 26.26 -27.17 2.71
C SER A 165 25.99 -26.90 4.19
N PRO A 166 25.66 -27.93 5.00
CA PRO A 166 25.42 -27.74 6.42
C PRO A 166 26.67 -27.17 7.10
N ASP A 167 26.52 -26.03 7.80
CA ASP A 167 27.56 -25.41 8.61
C ASP A 167 27.26 -25.62 10.11
N PRO A 168 27.69 -26.75 10.70
CA PRO A 168 27.48 -27.01 12.12
C PRO A 168 28.27 -26.06 13.03
N GLU A 169 29.36 -25.46 12.53
CA GLU A 169 30.21 -24.57 13.31
C GLU A 169 29.60 -23.17 13.41
N GLY A 170 28.98 -22.70 12.32
CA GLY A 170 28.16 -21.49 12.31
C GLY A 170 27.06 -21.51 13.38
N LEU A 171 26.40 -22.65 13.58
CA LEU A 171 25.33 -22.80 14.57
C LEU A 171 25.81 -22.68 16.02
N ARG A 172 27.10 -22.93 16.29
CA ARG A 172 27.71 -22.78 17.63
C ARG A 172 28.10 -21.34 17.96
N GLN A 173 28.05 -20.43 16.98
CA GLN A 173 28.39 -19.03 17.20
C GLN A 173 27.42 -18.37 18.18
N SER A 174 27.89 -17.30 18.81
CA SER A 174 27.05 -16.44 19.66
C SER A 174 25.91 -15.82 18.84
N VAL A 175 24.75 -15.62 19.47
CA VAL A 175 23.60 -14.91 18.87
C VAL A 175 23.95 -13.52 18.34
N THR A 176 25.03 -12.88 18.81
CA THR A 176 25.50 -11.58 18.31
C THR A 176 26.05 -11.61 16.89
N ALA A 177 26.38 -12.78 16.35
CA ALA A 177 26.77 -12.92 14.94
C ALA A 177 25.58 -12.64 13.98
N ILE A 178 24.34 -12.75 14.47
CA ILE A 178 23.13 -12.48 13.70
C ILE A 178 22.94 -10.97 13.53
N LYS A 179 22.73 -10.54 12.29
CA LYS A 179 22.41 -9.15 11.95
C LYS A 179 21.18 -8.67 12.74
N GLY A 180 21.35 -7.61 13.52
CA GLY A 180 20.28 -7.01 14.34
C GLY A 180 20.26 -7.45 15.80
N VAL A 181 21.07 -8.45 16.19
CA VAL A 181 21.23 -8.87 17.59
C VAL A 181 22.47 -8.18 18.19
N GLY A 182 22.24 -7.06 18.86
CA GLY A 182 23.29 -6.36 19.62
C GLY A 182 23.52 -6.95 21.02
N PRO A 183 24.51 -6.45 21.78
CA PRO A 183 24.88 -6.97 23.10
C PRO A 183 23.72 -6.91 24.12
N GLN A 184 22.88 -5.89 24.05
CA GLN A 184 21.71 -5.76 24.94
C GLN A 184 20.63 -6.82 24.66
N ILE A 185 20.42 -7.18 23.39
CA ILE A 185 19.44 -8.20 23.01
C ILE A 185 20.00 -9.58 23.33
N ALA A 186 21.29 -9.81 23.04
CA ALA A 186 21.99 -11.03 23.42
C ALA A 186 21.86 -11.32 24.92
N GLN A 187 22.06 -10.32 25.79
CA GLN A 187 21.89 -10.49 27.23
C GLN A 187 20.44 -10.86 27.64
N LYS A 188 19.42 -10.38 26.90
CA LYS A 188 18.03 -10.78 27.14
C LYS A 188 17.76 -12.22 26.69
N LEU A 189 18.30 -12.62 25.54
CA LEU A 189 18.20 -13.99 25.02
C LEU A 189 18.91 -14.99 25.93
N GLU A 190 20.06 -14.62 26.48
CA GLU A 190 20.79 -15.43 27.45
C GLU A 190 19.97 -15.69 28.72
N ARG A 191 19.23 -14.67 29.22
CA ARG A 191 18.27 -14.85 30.33
C ARG A 191 17.09 -15.77 29.98
N LEU A 192 16.77 -15.92 28.69
CA LEU A 192 15.76 -16.85 28.19
C LEU A 192 16.35 -18.25 27.90
N GLY A 193 17.66 -18.42 28.05
CA GLY A 193 18.36 -19.70 27.84
C GLY A 193 18.92 -19.91 26.43
N SER A 194 19.12 -18.83 25.64
CA SER A 194 19.71 -18.92 24.30
C SER A 194 20.93 -18.01 24.17
N ALA A 195 22.13 -18.61 24.23
CA ALA A 195 23.40 -17.92 24.02
C ALA A 195 23.95 -18.16 22.60
N THR A 196 23.62 -19.31 21.99
CA THR A 196 24.07 -19.71 20.66
C THR A 196 22.97 -19.61 19.61
N ILE A 197 23.36 -19.56 18.32
CA ILE A 197 22.42 -19.60 17.20
C ILE A 197 21.58 -20.89 17.24
N TRP A 198 22.22 -22.03 17.55
CA TRP A 198 21.53 -23.32 17.72
C TRP A 198 20.37 -23.25 18.72
N GLU A 199 20.64 -22.76 19.94
CA GLU A 199 19.62 -22.65 20.98
C GLU A 199 18.51 -21.67 20.61
N LEU A 200 18.84 -20.59 19.90
CA LEU A 200 17.88 -19.60 19.45
C LEU A 200 16.88 -20.17 18.44
N LEU A 201 17.29 -21.11 17.57
CA LEU A 201 16.38 -21.75 16.61
C LEU A 201 15.26 -22.53 17.30
N TYR A 202 15.50 -23.01 18.52
CA TYR A 202 14.52 -23.74 19.32
C TYR A 202 13.77 -22.85 20.32
N LEU A 203 14.04 -21.54 20.33
CA LEU A 203 13.28 -20.57 21.12
C LEU A 203 12.03 -20.12 20.34
N LEU A 204 10.99 -20.95 20.41
CA LEU A 204 9.74 -20.70 19.67
C LEU A 204 8.87 -19.61 20.36
N PRO A 205 8.13 -18.80 19.58
CA PRO A 205 7.13 -17.89 20.12
C PRO A 205 6.11 -18.61 21.01
N ARG A 206 5.83 -18.05 22.19
CA ARG A 206 4.81 -18.61 23.11
C ARG A 206 3.38 -18.47 22.58
N ARG A 207 3.15 -17.46 21.75
CA ARG A 207 1.90 -17.21 21.05
C ARG A 207 2.21 -16.48 19.74
N TYR A 208 1.35 -16.68 18.75
CA TYR A 208 1.33 -15.92 17.51
C TYR A 208 0.10 -15.03 17.53
N ASP A 209 0.31 -13.72 17.42
CA ASP A 209 -0.79 -12.78 17.26
C ASP A 209 -1.13 -12.72 15.77
N ASP A 210 -2.28 -13.29 15.39
CA ASP A 210 -2.76 -13.31 14.01
C ASP A 210 -3.53 -12.00 13.69
N TYR A 211 -2.93 -11.17 12.84
CA TYR A 211 -3.50 -9.90 12.40
C TYR A 211 -4.30 -10.01 11.09
N THR A 212 -4.58 -11.21 10.58
CA THR A 212 -5.33 -11.42 9.33
C THR A 212 -6.73 -10.83 9.40
N SER A 213 -7.36 -10.83 10.57
CA SER A 213 -8.71 -10.30 10.79
C SER A 213 -8.71 -9.06 11.69
N MET A 214 -8.14 -7.96 11.22
CA MET A 214 -8.18 -6.68 11.94
C MET A 214 -9.57 -6.03 11.87
N LYS A 215 -10.13 -5.67 13.03
CA LYS A 215 -11.38 -4.91 13.12
C LYS A 215 -11.08 -3.43 13.40
N PRO A 216 -11.72 -2.49 12.67
CA PRO A 216 -11.60 -1.07 12.99
C PRO A 216 -12.27 -0.76 14.35
N ILE A 217 -11.78 0.27 15.04
CA ILE A 217 -12.24 0.65 16.40
C ILE A 217 -13.75 0.90 16.46
N ASN A 218 -14.35 1.38 15.37
CA ASN A 218 -15.80 1.59 15.28
C ASN A 218 -16.64 0.30 15.21
N ARG A 219 -16.00 -0.87 15.18
CA ARG A 219 -16.62 -2.21 15.14
C ARG A 219 -16.12 -3.14 16.26
N LEU A 220 -15.48 -2.58 17.30
CA LEU A 220 -15.13 -3.33 18.52
C LEU A 220 -16.36 -3.64 19.37
#